data_AF-A0A0G0PIA1-F1
#
_entry.id   AF-A0A0G0PIA1-F1
#
_cell.length_a   1.000
_cell.length_b   1.000
_cell.length_c   1.000
_cell.angle_alpha   90.00
_cell.angle_beta   90.00
_cell.angle_gamma   90.00
#
_symmetry.space_group_name_H-M   'P 1'
#
loop_
_entity.id
_entity.type
_entity.pdbx_description
1 polymer ?
#
loop_
_entity_poly.entity_id
_entity_poly.type
_entity_poly.pdbx_seq_one_letter_code
_entity_poly.pdbx_strand_id
1 'polypeptide(L)'
;MPYGRSSYNIRLGRLRKANNILLLSKLARYAFLGLVGLVIFFFLYFLWVSRDLPTPGKLSNSDIKDSTKILDKNGIVLYSIFKDYNRLYIPLSQIPRNLKEATIATEDKDFYTNQGFSVSGLFRGLVFDPIFNRRATGGSTITQQLVKNLLLTSERSITRKIKELILAVQVDKRFSKDEILEMYLNNVSYGGTAIGVEAASNLYFGKHAKELSLAQSAFLAGLPQAPTYY
;
A
#
# COMPACT_ATOMS: atom_id res chain seq x y z
N MET A 1 -33.22 -53.44 -53.04
CA MET A 1 -32.94 -53.45 -51.59
C MET A 1 -31.76 -52.52 -51.29
N PRO A 2 -31.91 -51.43 -50.52
CA PRO A 2 -30.76 -50.73 -49.96
C PRO A 2 -30.92 -50.53 -48.44
N TYR A 3 -30.45 -51.49 -47.64
CA TYR A 3 -30.26 -51.30 -46.19
C TYR A 3 -28.77 -51.44 -45.90
N GLY A 4 -28.09 -50.34 -45.54
CA GLY A 4 -26.68 -50.45 -45.13
C GLY A 4 -25.91 -49.18 -44.78
N ARG A 5 -26.32 -47.98 -45.23
CA ARG A 5 -25.50 -46.76 -45.04
C ARG A 5 -25.83 -45.88 -43.82
N SER A 6 -26.96 -46.09 -43.15
CA SER A 6 -27.40 -45.22 -42.04
C SER A 6 -26.64 -45.47 -40.72
N SER A 7 -26.34 -46.72 -40.40
CA SER A 7 -25.73 -47.12 -39.12
C SER A 7 -24.26 -46.69 -38.96
N TYR A 8 -23.55 -46.52 -40.08
CA TYR A 8 -22.13 -46.19 -40.10
C TYR A 8 -21.87 -44.71 -39.74
N ASN A 9 -22.69 -43.79 -40.29
CA ASN A 9 -22.56 -42.36 -40.03
C ASN A 9 -22.90 -41.98 -38.57
N ILE A 10 -23.87 -42.68 -37.96
CA ILE A 10 -24.22 -42.50 -36.54
C ILE A 10 -23.08 -42.95 -35.61
N ARG A 11 -22.39 -44.07 -35.94
CA ARG A 11 -21.22 -44.53 -35.18
C ARG A 11 -20.03 -43.57 -35.29
N LEU A 12 -19.74 -43.06 -36.48
CA LEU A 12 -18.68 -42.06 -36.72
C LEU A 12 -18.93 -40.74 -35.96
N GLY A 13 -20.17 -40.27 -35.91
CA GLY A 13 -20.55 -39.08 -35.14
C GLY A 13 -20.39 -39.27 -33.61
N ARG A 14 -20.75 -40.45 -33.08
CA ARG A 14 -20.53 -40.79 -31.66
C ARG A 14 -19.05 -40.93 -31.30
N LEU A 15 -18.23 -41.53 -32.18
CA LEU A 15 -16.78 -41.67 -31.98
C LEU A 15 -16.06 -40.30 -32.02
N ARG A 16 -16.41 -39.42 -32.96
CA ARG A 16 -15.89 -38.03 -32.99
C ARG A 16 -16.28 -37.24 -31.75
N LYS A 17 -17.54 -37.34 -31.29
CA LYS A 17 -18.01 -36.66 -30.08
C LYS A 17 -17.34 -37.19 -28.81
N ALA A 18 -17.12 -38.51 -28.71
CA ALA A 18 -16.37 -39.14 -27.62
C ALA A 18 -14.89 -38.69 -27.60
N ASN A 19 -14.22 -38.63 -28.75
CA ASN A 19 -12.85 -38.12 -28.84
C ASN A 19 -12.73 -36.65 -28.44
N ASN A 20 -13.70 -35.80 -28.82
CA ASN A 20 -13.72 -34.40 -28.39
C ASN A 20 -13.93 -34.26 -26.87
N ILE A 21 -14.80 -35.06 -26.26
CA ILE A 21 -15.01 -35.08 -24.80
C ILE A 21 -13.75 -35.55 -24.06
N LEU A 22 -13.06 -36.56 -24.58
CA LEU A 22 -11.78 -37.05 -24.04
C LEU A 22 -10.65 -36.02 -24.19
N LEU A 23 -10.61 -35.27 -25.28
CA LEU A 23 -9.66 -34.18 -25.48
C LEU A 23 -9.94 -33.01 -24.54
N LEU A 24 -11.20 -32.58 -24.42
CA LEU A 24 -11.64 -31.53 -23.49
C LEU A 24 -11.34 -31.90 -22.03
N SER A 25 -11.57 -33.15 -21.61
CA SER A 25 -11.28 -33.58 -20.24
C SER A 25 -9.78 -33.64 -19.95
N LYS A 26 -8.94 -34.04 -20.93
CA LYS A 26 -7.48 -33.95 -20.81
C LYS A 26 -7.01 -32.51 -20.69
N LEU A 27 -7.50 -31.62 -21.55
CA LEU A 27 -7.18 -30.18 -21.49
C LEU A 27 -7.60 -29.56 -20.16
N ALA A 28 -8.81 -29.85 -19.67
CA ALA A 28 -9.29 -29.39 -18.38
C ALA A 28 -8.41 -29.91 -17.22
N ARG A 29 -7.97 -31.18 -17.28
CA ARG A 29 -7.05 -31.75 -16.29
C ARG A 29 -5.68 -31.07 -16.30
N TYR A 30 -5.11 -30.81 -17.48
CA TYR A 30 -3.84 -30.08 -17.58
C TYR A 30 -3.97 -28.63 -17.12
N ALA A 31 -5.07 -27.96 -17.46
CA ALA A 31 -5.36 -26.61 -16.98
C ALA A 31 -5.50 -26.57 -15.44
N PHE A 32 -6.20 -27.55 -14.85
CA PHE A 32 -6.33 -27.68 -13.41
C PHE A 32 -4.98 -27.94 -12.73
N LEU A 33 -4.18 -28.89 -13.26
CA LEU A 33 -2.83 -29.17 -12.73
C LEU A 33 -1.91 -27.96 -12.87
N GLY A 34 -2.00 -27.21 -13.97
CA GLY A 34 -1.28 -25.95 -14.17
C GLY A 34 -1.68 -24.88 -13.16
N LEU A 35 -2.99 -24.74 -12.88
CA LEU A 35 -3.49 -23.83 -11.85
C LEU A 35 -2.98 -24.22 -10.44
N VAL A 36 -3.04 -25.50 -10.09
CA VAL A 36 -2.52 -26.00 -8.81
C VAL A 36 -1.02 -25.75 -8.70
N GLY A 37 -0.25 -26.03 -9.76
CA GLY A 37 1.18 -25.74 -9.82
C GLY A 37 1.50 -24.26 -9.64
N LEU A 38 0.72 -23.37 -10.27
CA LEU A 38 0.84 -21.92 -10.07
C LEU A 38 0.55 -21.51 -8.62
N VAL A 39 -0.52 -22.03 -8.02
CA VAL A 39 -0.85 -21.75 -6.62
C VAL A 39 0.27 -22.19 -5.68
N ILE A 40 0.81 -23.39 -5.87
CA ILE A 40 1.95 -23.90 -5.09
C ILE A 40 3.18 -23.01 -5.30
N PHE A 41 3.49 -22.65 -6.54
CA PHE A 41 4.62 -21.77 -6.85
C PHE A 41 4.48 -20.41 -6.15
N PHE A 42 3.33 -19.75 -6.27
CA PHE A 42 3.08 -18.47 -5.59
C PHE A 42 3.10 -18.61 -4.07
N PHE A 43 2.61 -19.73 -3.52
CA PHE A 43 2.66 -19.99 -2.08
C PHE A 43 4.09 -20.18 -1.58
N LEU A 44 4.92 -20.97 -2.27
CA LEU A 44 6.34 -21.14 -1.94
C LEU A 44 7.11 -19.82 -2.08
N TYR A 45 6.82 -19.05 -3.13
CA TYR A 45 7.40 -17.72 -3.32
C TYR A 45 7.00 -16.76 -2.20
N PHE A 46 5.73 -16.75 -1.80
CA PHE A 46 5.25 -15.97 -0.66
C PHE A 46 5.98 -16.35 0.64
N LEU A 47 6.16 -17.64 0.92
CA LEU A 47 6.92 -18.11 2.08
C LEU A 47 8.37 -17.66 2.03
N TRP A 48 9.01 -17.73 0.87
CA TRP A 48 10.38 -17.26 0.68
C TRP A 48 10.51 -15.75 0.95
N VAL A 49 9.61 -14.93 0.39
CA VAL A 49 9.60 -13.47 0.60
C VAL A 49 9.33 -13.09 2.07
N SER A 50 8.53 -13.90 2.78
CA SER A 50 8.13 -13.64 4.16
C SER A 50 9.26 -13.84 5.19
N ARG A 51 10.34 -14.54 4.83
CA ARG A 51 11.45 -14.85 5.75
C ARG A 51 12.24 -13.62 6.20
N ASP A 52 12.42 -12.65 5.30
CA ASP A 52 13.25 -11.46 5.54
C ASP A 52 12.41 -10.22 5.84
N LEU A 53 11.28 -10.37 6.55
CA LEU A 53 10.41 -9.27 6.90
C LEU A 53 10.87 -8.58 8.20
N PRO A 54 10.98 -7.24 8.21
CA PRO A 54 11.26 -6.51 9.44
C PRO A 54 10.09 -6.64 10.43
N THR A 55 10.38 -6.75 11.72
CA THR A 55 9.35 -6.84 12.75
C THR A 55 8.65 -5.48 12.95
N PRO A 56 7.30 -5.41 12.93
CA PRO A 56 6.54 -4.17 13.13
C PRO A 56 6.77 -3.49 14.49
N GLY A 57 7.30 -4.21 15.49
CA GLY A 57 7.60 -3.66 16.82
C GLY A 57 8.60 -2.49 16.80
N LYS A 58 9.39 -2.34 15.72
CA LYS A 58 10.30 -1.19 15.55
C LYS A 58 9.56 0.14 15.33
N LEU A 59 8.27 0.13 14.98
CA LEU A 59 7.46 1.35 14.87
C LEU A 59 7.25 2.05 16.22
N SER A 60 7.21 1.30 17.32
CA SER A 60 7.04 1.83 18.68
C SER A 60 8.36 2.25 19.35
N ASN A 61 9.50 1.76 18.87
CA ASN A 61 10.83 1.93 19.47
C ASN A 61 11.79 2.67 18.53
N SER A 62 11.30 3.59 17.71
CA SER A 62 12.20 4.56 17.10
C SER A 62 12.71 5.46 18.23
N ASP A 63 13.80 5.05 18.88
CA ASP A 63 14.69 5.94 19.60
C ASP A 63 15.10 7.04 18.60
N ILE A 64 14.32 8.13 18.57
CA ILE A 64 14.60 9.37 17.86
C ILE A 64 15.72 10.07 18.64
N LYS A 65 16.89 9.44 18.69
CA LYS A 65 18.12 9.97 19.27
C LYS A 65 19.07 10.18 18.11
N ASP A 66 19.08 11.39 17.53
CA ASP A 66 20.20 11.95 16.77
C ASP A 66 19.82 13.34 16.24
N SER A 67 19.90 14.36 17.12
CA SER A 67 19.84 15.77 16.70
C SER A 67 21.08 16.52 17.17
N THR A 68 21.82 17.12 16.25
CA THR A 68 22.85 18.12 16.53
C THR A 68 22.19 19.49 16.68
N LYS A 69 22.46 20.23 17.76
CA LYS A 69 21.86 21.56 18.00
C LYS A 69 22.85 22.68 17.69
N ILE A 70 22.42 23.69 16.94
CA ILE A 70 23.11 24.97 16.73
C ILE A 70 22.44 26.00 17.65
N LEU A 71 23.26 26.64 18.48
CA LEU A 71 22.85 27.59 19.51
C LEU A 71 23.39 28.99 19.18
N ASP A 72 22.72 30.04 19.64
CA ASP A 72 23.26 31.40 19.67
C ASP A 72 24.28 31.56 20.81
N LYS A 73 24.91 32.73 20.90
CA LYS A 73 25.89 33.06 21.96
C LYS A 73 25.32 33.03 23.39
N ASN A 74 24.00 33.02 23.53
CA ASN A 74 23.27 32.99 24.81
C ASN A 74 22.69 31.60 25.11
N GLY A 75 23.00 30.59 24.29
CA GLY A 75 22.48 29.22 24.45
C GLY A 75 21.05 29.01 23.93
N ILE A 76 20.49 29.97 23.18
CA ILE A 76 19.19 29.83 22.53
C ILE A 76 19.35 28.98 21.26
N VAL A 77 18.54 27.94 21.10
CA VAL A 77 18.57 27.07 19.90
C VAL A 77 18.13 27.88 18.68
N LEU A 78 19.05 28.05 17.73
CA LEU A 78 18.79 28.69 16.44
C LEU A 78 18.37 27.65 15.39
N TYR A 79 18.95 26.46 15.44
CA TYR A 79 18.71 25.41 14.45
C TYR A 79 19.04 24.02 15.01
N SER A 80 18.33 22.97 14.60
CA SER A 80 18.68 21.58 14.95
C SER A 80 18.85 20.75 13.67
N ILE A 81 20.06 20.24 13.46
CA ILE A 81 20.39 19.32 12.37
C ILE A 81 20.04 17.91 12.85
N PHE A 82 18.90 17.42 12.41
CA PHE A 82 18.58 16.01 12.45
C PHE A 82 19.32 15.34 11.31
N LYS A 83 19.90 14.16 11.55
CA LYS A 83 20.74 13.50 10.55
C LYS A 83 20.01 13.27 9.23
N ASP A 84 18.67 13.18 9.25
CA ASP A 84 17.87 13.05 8.03
C ASP A 84 16.54 13.86 7.98
N TYR A 85 15.80 14.12 9.09
CA TYR A 85 14.51 14.85 9.01
C TYR A 85 14.11 15.59 10.30
N ASN A 86 13.60 16.82 10.17
CA ASN A 86 13.04 17.62 11.26
C ASN A 86 11.62 17.10 11.61
N ARG A 87 11.53 16.01 12.37
CA ARG A 87 10.25 15.41 12.78
C ARG A 87 9.75 16.04 14.07
N LEU A 88 8.94 17.10 13.95
CA LEU A 88 8.18 17.62 15.07
C LEU A 88 6.96 16.72 15.30
N TYR A 89 7.04 15.88 16.33
CA TYR A 89 5.95 15.00 16.69
C TYR A 89 4.76 15.79 17.25
N ILE A 90 3.56 15.50 16.76
CA ILE A 90 2.31 16.01 17.31
C ILE A 90 1.32 14.84 17.53
N PRO A 91 0.71 14.71 18.72
CA PRO A 91 -0.27 13.67 18.97
C PRO A 91 -1.53 13.90 18.13
N LEU A 92 -2.20 12.81 17.74
CA LEU A 92 -3.40 12.81 16.89
C LEU A 92 -4.55 13.64 17.48
N SER A 93 -4.60 13.74 18.81
CA SER A 93 -5.58 14.55 19.54
C SER A 93 -5.42 16.05 19.28
N GLN A 94 -4.21 16.52 18.96
CA GLN A 94 -3.92 17.92 18.62
C GLN A 94 -4.01 18.18 17.12
N ILE A 95 -4.04 17.14 16.27
CA ILE A 95 -4.21 17.31 14.83
C ILE A 95 -5.69 17.66 14.54
N PRO A 96 -5.96 18.73 13.76
CA PRO A 96 -7.31 19.15 13.43
C PRO A 96 -8.12 18.03 12.78
N ARG A 97 -9.39 17.91 13.18
CA ARG A 97 -10.33 16.93 12.63
C ARG A 97 -10.42 17.00 11.10
N ASN A 98 -10.48 18.21 10.57
CA ASN A 98 -10.55 18.47 9.13
C ASN A 98 -9.37 17.84 8.37
N LEU A 99 -8.16 17.89 8.93
CA LEU A 99 -6.98 17.30 8.28
C LEU A 99 -7.01 15.76 8.33
N LYS A 100 -7.40 15.20 9.48
CA LYS A 100 -7.57 13.74 9.61
C LYS A 100 -8.58 13.21 8.59
N GLU A 101 -9.76 13.84 8.52
CA GLU A 101 -10.83 13.45 7.61
C GLU A 101 -10.44 13.68 6.14
N ALA A 102 -9.82 14.81 5.80
CA ALA A 102 -9.38 15.09 4.43
C ALA A 102 -8.30 14.09 3.96
N THR A 103 -7.36 13.74 4.84
CA THR A 103 -6.32 12.74 4.55
C THR A 103 -6.94 11.38 4.29
N ILE A 104 -7.84 10.93 5.17
CA ILE A 104 -8.56 9.65 5.01
C ILE A 104 -9.36 9.65 3.70
N ALA A 105 -10.13 10.70 3.44
CA ALA A 105 -10.97 10.79 2.25
C ALA A 105 -10.15 10.74 0.94
N THR A 106 -8.94 11.31 0.95
CA THR A 106 -8.07 11.41 -0.22
C THR A 106 -7.24 10.14 -0.42
N GLU A 107 -6.64 9.61 0.64
CA GLU A 107 -5.66 8.52 0.58
C GLU A 107 -6.28 7.14 0.77
N ASP A 108 -7.28 7.00 1.66
CA ASP A 108 -7.84 5.71 2.05
C ASP A 108 -9.25 5.85 2.65
N LYS A 109 -10.25 6.07 1.79
CA LYS A 109 -11.64 6.31 2.22
C LYS A 109 -12.23 5.22 3.15
N ASP A 110 -11.72 3.99 3.07
CA ASP A 110 -12.20 2.85 3.85
C ASP A 110 -11.28 2.54 5.06
N PHE A 111 -10.35 3.46 5.40
CA PHE A 111 -9.27 3.28 6.38
C PHE A 111 -9.70 2.60 7.68
N TYR A 112 -10.75 3.12 8.32
CA TYR A 112 -11.22 2.60 9.61
C TYR A 112 -11.85 1.20 9.54
N THR A 113 -12.21 0.73 8.34
CA THR A 113 -12.89 -0.56 8.15
C THR A 113 -12.02 -1.61 7.46
N ASN A 114 -10.97 -1.19 6.76
CA ASN A 114 -10.06 -2.10 6.07
C ASN A 114 -9.12 -2.82 7.05
N GLN A 115 -8.43 -3.86 6.57
CA GLN A 115 -7.49 -4.66 7.38
C GLN A 115 -6.02 -4.37 7.02
N GLY A 116 -5.70 -3.10 6.82
CA GLY A 116 -4.39 -2.63 6.40
C GLY A 116 -4.17 -2.63 4.89
N PHE A 117 -5.11 -3.13 4.09
CA PHE A 117 -5.06 -3.09 2.63
C PHE A 117 -6.47 -2.98 2.02
N SER A 118 -6.54 -2.50 0.78
CA SER A 118 -7.79 -2.37 0.03
C SER A 118 -7.92 -3.48 -1.01
N VAL A 119 -8.97 -4.30 -0.91
CA VAL A 119 -9.28 -5.34 -1.92
C VAL A 119 -9.61 -4.70 -3.26
N SER A 120 -10.41 -3.63 -3.25
CA SER A 120 -10.77 -2.88 -4.45
C SER A 120 -9.55 -2.16 -5.04
N GLY A 121 -8.65 -1.64 -4.20
CA GLY A 121 -7.36 -1.07 -4.59
C GLY A 121 -6.42 -2.09 -5.24
N LEU A 122 -6.31 -3.29 -4.67
CA LEU A 122 -5.53 -4.39 -5.25
C LEU A 122 -6.10 -4.82 -6.60
N PHE A 123 -7.42 -4.99 -6.72
CA PHE A 123 -8.05 -5.36 -7.99
C PHE A 123 -7.84 -4.28 -9.06
N ARG A 124 -8.01 -2.99 -8.69
CA ARG A 124 -7.77 -1.87 -9.59
C ARG A 124 -6.31 -1.82 -10.07
N GLY A 125 -5.35 -1.98 -9.17
CA GLY A 125 -3.92 -1.93 -9.50
C GLY A 125 -3.40 -3.13 -10.29
N LEU A 126 -3.94 -4.33 -10.05
CA LEU A 126 -3.51 -5.56 -10.74
C LEU A 126 -4.22 -5.79 -12.08
N VAL A 127 -5.46 -5.33 -12.21
CA VAL A 127 -6.29 -5.62 -13.40
C VAL A 127 -6.46 -4.38 -14.27
N PHE A 128 -6.88 -3.24 -13.71
CA PHE A 128 -7.19 -2.07 -14.52
C PHE A 128 -5.96 -1.29 -14.98
N ASP A 129 -5.00 -1.01 -14.10
CA ASP A 129 -3.84 -0.19 -14.47
C ASP A 129 -3.00 -0.77 -15.63
N PRO A 130 -2.70 -2.10 -15.67
CA PRO A 130 -1.96 -2.71 -16.78
C PRO A 130 -2.77 -2.75 -18.09
N ILE A 131 -4.09 -2.98 -18.01
CA ILE A 131 -4.96 -3.08 -19.19
C ILE A 131 -5.12 -1.71 -19.87
N PHE A 132 -5.25 -0.65 -19.08
CA PHE A 132 -5.48 0.69 -19.62
C PHE A 132 -4.19 1.51 -19.84
N ASN A 133 -3.03 0.88 -19.68
CA ASN A 133 -1.70 1.50 -19.78
C ASN A 133 -1.59 2.80 -18.97
N ARG A 134 -2.32 2.87 -17.85
CA ARG A 134 -2.35 4.05 -16.97
C ARG A 134 -1.20 3.94 -15.98
N ARG A 135 -0.60 5.09 -15.61
CA ARG A 135 0.30 5.13 -14.44
C ARG A 135 -0.46 4.53 -13.26
N ALA A 136 0.18 3.62 -12.52
CA ALA A 136 -0.39 2.93 -11.37
C ALA A 136 -1.19 3.92 -10.51
N THR A 137 -2.51 3.81 -10.56
CA THR A 137 -3.42 4.77 -9.94
C THR A 137 -3.49 4.39 -8.45
N GLY A 138 -3.25 5.36 -7.56
CA GLY A 138 -3.10 5.16 -6.11
C GLY A 138 -4.16 4.24 -5.49
N GLY A 139 -3.83 2.97 -5.32
CA GLY A 139 -4.67 1.97 -4.65
C GLY A 139 -4.07 1.47 -3.34
N SER A 140 -3.06 2.16 -2.80
CA SER A 140 -2.40 1.77 -1.55
C SER A 140 -3.06 2.47 -0.37
N THR A 141 -3.38 1.72 0.68
CA THR A 141 -3.96 2.25 1.93
C THR A 141 -2.96 3.08 2.73
N ILE A 142 -3.45 3.85 3.70
CA ILE A 142 -2.61 4.59 4.65
C ILE A 142 -1.60 3.65 5.34
N THR A 143 -2.06 2.46 5.79
CA THR A 143 -1.18 1.47 6.44
C THR A 143 -0.10 0.94 5.49
N GLN A 144 -0.44 0.69 4.22
CA GLN A 144 0.54 0.29 3.20
C GLN A 144 1.58 1.37 2.94
N GLN A 145 1.15 2.63 2.87
CA GLN A 145 2.05 3.75 2.67
C GLN A 145 2.97 3.97 3.88
N LEU A 146 2.44 3.84 5.10
CA LEU A 146 3.23 3.90 6.34
C LEU A 146 4.34 2.85 6.34
N VAL A 147 4.00 1.59 6.08
CA VAL A 147 4.94 0.48 6.02
C VAL A 147 5.99 0.69 4.93
N LYS A 148 5.55 1.12 3.73
CA LYS A 148 6.45 1.41 2.61
C LYS A 148 7.50 2.45 3.01
N ASN A 149 7.09 3.51 3.71
CA ASN A 149 7.96 4.63 4.05
C ASN A 149 8.90 4.33 5.24
N LEU A 150 8.46 3.52 6.20
CA LEU A 150 9.21 3.30 7.46
C LEU A 150 9.96 1.98 7.53
N LEU A 151 9.51 0.94 6.83
CA LEU A 151 10.03 -0.42 7.01
C LEU A 151 10.66 -1.00 5.74
N LEU A 152 10.43 -0.39 4.57
CA LEU A 152 10.87 -0.93 3.29
C LEU A 152 11.77 0.07 2.55
N THR A 153 12.53 -0.44 1.59
CA THR A 153 13.35 0.37 0.68
C THR A 153 12.48 1.02 -0.40
N SER A 154 13.02 2.03 -1.08
CA SER A 154 12.33 2.76 -2.16
C SER A 154 12.24 1.98 -3.49
N GLU A 155 12.90 0.82 -3.61
CA GLU A 155 12.99 0.03 -4.84
C GLU A 155 11.62 -0.45 -5.32
N ARG A 156 11.21 -0.12 -6.55
CA ARG A 156 9.90 -0.55 -7.09
C ARG A 156 9.96 -1.97 -7.65
N SER A 157 9.63 -2.97 -6.84
CA SER A 157 9.50 -4.38 -7.27
C SER A 157 8.19 -5.04 -6.78
N ILE A 158 7.76 -6.11 -7.48
CA ILE A 158 6.61 -6.95 -7.06
C ILE A 158 6.90 -7.56 -5.68
N THR A 159 8.14 -8.02 -5.47
CA THR A 159 8.61 -8.54 -4.18
C THR A 159 8.38 -7.53 -3.06
N ARG A 160 8.79 -6.26 -3.24
CA ARG A 160 8.55 -5.21 -2.24
C ARG A 160 7.05 -5.01 -1.99
N LYS A 161 6.22 -5.03 -3.04
CA LYS A 161 4.77 -4.82 -2.89
C LYS A 161 4.09 -5.96 -2.11
N ILE A 162 4.55 -7.19 -2.27
CA ILE A 162 4.10 -8.34 -1.46
C ILE A 162 4.52 -8.15 0.01
N LYS A 163 5.79 -7.76 0.26
CA LYS A 163 6.27 -7.43 1.61
C LYS A 163 5.43 -6.33 2.27
N GLU A 164 5.11 -5.28 1.52
CA GLU A 164 4.25 -4.16 1.95
C GLU A 164 2.87 -4.65 2.37
N LEU A 165 2.24 -5.53 1.59
CA LEU A 165 0.92 -6.10 1.91
C LEU A 165 0.97 -6.92 3.21
N ILE A 166 1.96 -7.80 3.36
CA ILE A 166 2.10 -8.66 4.56
C ILE A 166 2.31 -7.79 5.81
N LEU A 167 3.24 -6.85 5.73
CA LEU A 167 3.55 -5.96 6.85
C LEU A 167 2.37 -5.04 7.19
N ALA A 168 1.62 -4.55 6.20
CA ALA A 168 0.47 -3.71 6.47
C ALA A 168 -0.60 -4.47 7.27
N VAL A 169 -0.87 -5.74 6.93
CA VAL A 169 -1.77 -6.60 7.72
C VAL A 169 -1.22 -6.84 9.13
N GLN A 170 0.10 -7.02 9.29
CA GLN A 170 0.69 -7.20 10.62
C GLN A 170 0.61 -5.94 11.47
N VAL A 171 0.83 -4.77 10.88
CA VAL A 171 0.70 -3.46 11.55
C VAL A 171 -0.75 -3.24 11.97
N ASP A 172 -1.71 -3.49 11.08
CA ASP A 172 -3.14 -3.29 11.35
C ASP A 172 -3.67 -4.19 12.47
N LYS A 173 -3.09 -5.39 12.64
CA LYS A 173 -3.43 -6.29 13.75
C LYS A 173 -2.79 -5.88 15.09
N ARG A 174 -1.71 -5.10 15.04
CA ARG A 174 -0.90 -4.77 16.23
C ARG A 174 -1.23 -3.40 16.81
N PHE A 175 -1.60 -2.44 15.96
CA PHE A 175 -1.87 -1.07 16.33
C PHE A 175 -3.32 -0.71 15.99
N SER A 176 -3.94 0.14 16.79
CA SER A 176 -5.23 0.74 16.48
C SER A 176 -5.15 1.65 15.26
N LYS A 177 -6.30 1.90 14.62
CA LYS A 177 -6.38 2.80 13.46
C LYS A 177 -5.92 4.21 13.79
N ASP A 178 -6.17 4.69 15.00
CA ASP A 178 -5.73 6.01 15.43
C ASP A 178 -4.20 6.07 15.60
N GLU A 179 -3.58 5.06 16.21
CA GLU A 179 -2.11 4.97 16.28
C GLU A 179 -1.48 4.92 14.88
N ILE A 180 -2.08 4.17 13.95
CA ILE A 180 -1.60 4.10 12.56
C ILE A 180 -1.71 5.45 11.87
N LEU A 181 -2.83 6.16 12.04
CA LEU A 181 -3.04 7.48 11.46
C LEU A 181 -2.09 8.51 12.05
N GLU A 182 -1.84 8.46 13.36
CA GLU A 182 -0.87 9.31 14.04
C GLU A 182 0.54 9.09 13.50
N MET A 183 0.98 7.82 13.43
CA MET A 183 2.27 7.45 12.86
C MET A 183 2.38 7.91 11.40
N TYR A 184 1.32 7.73 10.61
CA TYR A 184 1.28 8.17 9.22
C TYR A 184 1.43 9.68 9.08
N LEU A 185 0.59 10.48 9.76
CA LEU A 185 0.60 11.94 9.64
C LEU A 185 1.91 12.56 10.14
N ASN A 186 2.61 11.90 11.07
CA ASN A 186 3.91 12.33 11.58
C ASN A 186 5.10 11.88 10.70
N ASN A 187 4.91 10.96 9.75
CA ASN A 187 6.01 10.40 8.97
C ASN A 187 5.84 10.48 7.45
N VAL A 188 4.66 10.88 6.95
CA VAL A 188 4.45 11.09 5.52
C VAL A 188 5.19 12.34 5.05
N SER A 189 5.72 12.28 3.83
CA SER A 189 6.31 13.44 3.17
C SER A 189 5.21 14.32 2.58
N TYR A 190 5.28 15.61 2.86
CA TYR A 190 4.41 16.65 2.30
C TYR A 190 5.15 17.49 1.24
N GLY A 191 6.25 16.96 0.67
CA GLY A 191 7.07 17.66 -0.30
C GLY A 191 8.26 18.40 0.32
N GLY A 192 9.28 18.66 -0.51
CA GLY A 192 10.53 19.30 -0.07
C GLY A 192 11.18 18.58 1.11
N THR A 193 11.48 19.33 2.18
CA THR A 193 12.05 18.82 3.43
C THR A 193 11.00 18.56 4.53
N ALA A 194 9.71 18.75 4.24
CA ALA A 194 8.64 18.57 5.22
C ALA A 194 8.24 17.10 5.36
N ILE A 195 8.73 16.46 6.42
CA ILE A 195 8.24 15.15 6.88
C ILE A 195 7.45 15.33 8.17
N GLY A 196 6.20 14.87 8.13
CA GLY A 196 5.26 15.03 9.21
C GLY A 196 4.48 16.34 9.12
N VAL A 197 3.25 16.29 9.63
CA VAL A 197 2.27 17.37 9.51
C VAL A 197 2.71 18.67 10.18
N GLU A 198 3.38 18.59 11.33
CA GLU A 198 3.83 19.77 12.06
C GLU A 198 4.93 20.51 11.28
N ALA A 199 5.89 19.76 10.71
CA ALA A 199 6.90 20.33 9.84
C ALA A 199 6.27 20.96 8.58
N ALA A 200 5.28 20.31 7.98
CA ALA A 200 4.54 20.85 6.84
C ALA A 200 3.78 22.13 7.19
N SER A 201 3.06 22.16 8.30
CA SER A 201 2.30 23.33 8.75
C SER A 201 3.22 24.55 8.96
N ASN A 202 4.38 24.33 9.57
CA ASN A 202 5.39 25.37 9.74
C ASN A 202 5.98 25.82 8.40
N LEU A 203 6.32 24.88 7.51
CA LEU A 203 6.91 25.19 6.20
C LEU A 203 5.96 26.01 5.31
N TYR A 204 4.70 25.58 5.18
CA TYR A 204 3.75 26.18 4.24
C TYR A 204 2.97 27.37 4.82
N PHE A 205 2.79 27.42 6.14
CA PHE A 205 1.90 28.41 6.78
C PHE A 205 2.51 29.13 7.99
N GLY A 206 3.71 28.78 8.42
CA GLY A 206 4.39 29.44 9.55
C GLY A 206 3.68 29.29 10.89
N LYS A 207 2.94 28.19 11.10
CA LYS A 207 2.16 27.95 12.32
C LYS A 207 2.07 26.48 12.72
N HIS A 208 1.63 26.23 13.96
CA HIS A 208 1.41 24.89 14.48
C HIS A 208 0.28 24.15 13.73
N ALA A 209 0.41 22.84 13.56
CA ALA A 209 -0.59 22.03 12.85
C ALA A 209 -1.97 22.09 13.52
N LYS A 210 -2.03 22.22 14.85
CA LYS A 210 -3.29 22.39 15.61
C LYS A 210 -4.10 23.64 15.20
N GLU A 211 -3.46 24.61 14.54
CA GLU A 211 -4.05 25.89 14.14
C GLU A 211 -4.44 25.93 12.66
N LEU A 212 -4.35 24.80 11.95
CA LEU A 212 -4.72 24.74 10.54
C LEU A 212 -6.23 24.97 10.36
N SER A 213 -6.56 25.85 9.41
CA SER A 213 -7.94 26.02 8.94
C SER A 213 -8.36 24.82 8.09
N LEU A 214 -9.66 24.75 7.75
CA LEU A 214 -10.19 23.76 6.81
C LEU A 214 -9.46 23.78 5.46
N ALA A 215 -9.28 24.97 4.87
CA ALA A 215 -8.61 25.12 3.58
C ALA A 215 -7.15 24.65 3.62
N GLN A 216 -6.42 25.01 4.68
CA GLN A 216 -5.03 24.58 4.86
C GLN A 216 -4.90 23.09 5.15
N SER A 217 -5.87 22.53 5.87
CA SER A 217 -5.96 21.07 6.09
C SER A 217 -6.17 20.33 4.77
N ALA A 218 -7.10 20.80 3.94
CA ALA A 218 -7.35 20.21 2.62
C ALA A 218 -6.12 20.34 1.70
N PHE A 219 -5.43 21.48 1.74
CA PHE A 219 -4.18 21.67 1.01
C PHE A 219 -3.13 20.63 1.40
N LEU A 220 -2.82 20.49 2.71
CA LEU A 220 -1.82 19.52 3.16
C LEU A 220 -2.22 18.08 2.87
N ALA A 221 -3.51 17.74 2.99
CA ALA A 221 -4.00 16.39 2.70
C ALA A 221 -3.78 15.95 1.24
N GLY A 222 -3.70 16.89 0.29
CA GLY A 222 -3.46 16.60 -1.12
C GLY A 222 -1.98 16.42 -1.50
N LEU A 223 -1.03 16.85 -0.65
CA LEU A 223 0.40 16.83 -0.97
C LEU A 223 1.00 15.41 -1.00
N PRO A 224 0.70 14.49 -0.06
CA PRO A 224 1.28 13.14 -0.05
C PRO A 224 1.14 12.35 -1.35
N GLN A 225 0.03 12.56 -2.07
CA GLN A 225 -0.26 11.85 -3.32
C GLN A 225 0.75 12.18 -4.44
N ALA A 226 1.26 13.41 -4.47
CA ALA A 226 2.25 13.86 -5.46
C ALA A 226 3.15 14.98 -4.88
N PRO A 227 4.09 14.65 -3.97
CA PRO A 227 4.82 15.62 -3.16
C PRO A 227 5.74 16.58 -3.94
N THR A 228 5.98 16.31 -5.23
CA THR A 228 6.88 17.07 -6.10
C THR A 228 6.15 17.75 -7.27
N TYR A 229 4.84 17.59 -7.39
CA TYR A 229 4.05 18.15 -8.50
C TYR A 229 3.27 19.42 -8.11
N TYR A 230 2.94 19.55 -6.82
CA TYR A 230 2.23 20.69 -6.22
C TYR A 230 3.17 21.48 -5.31
#